data_AF-A0A6P8C9B1-F1
#
_entry.id   AF-A0A6P8C9B1-F1
#
_cell.length_a   1.000
_cell.length_b   1.000
_cell.length_c   1.000
_cell.angle_alpha   90.00
_cell.angle_beta   90.00
_cell.angle_gamma   90.00
#
_symmetry.space_group_name_H-M   'P 1'
#
loop_
_entity.id
_entity.type
_entity.pdbx_description
1 polymer ?
#
loop_
_entity_poly.entity_id
_entity_poly.type
_entity_poly.pdbx_seq_one_letter_code
_entity_poly.pdbx_strand_id
1 'polypeptide(L)'
;MIYDLMLQVYFWSLPSCAGNQLRNVSRKLEADLQSSKKRLQELTDQRQTLKKGREESDEREEALSELKAIEQKHNELKDEMKQYADNDPAAFEAKKEAIAVAHAAANRWTDNIFTLRQWCSNNFPEAKEQLEHMYKEIGITEDFEYLELPSAG
;
A
#
# COMPACT_ATOMS: atom_id res chain seq x y z
N MET A 1 -25.32 -65.88 -12.30
CA MET A 1 -26.59 -65.89 -11.54
C MET A 1 -26.39 -65.04 -10.29
N ILE A 2 -26.89 -63.80 -10.36
CA ILE A 2 -26.95 -62.88 -9.22
C ILE A 2 -28.19 -63.31 -8.43
N TYR A 3 -28.02 -63.76 -7.18
CA TYR A 3 -29.15 -64.01 -6.30
C TYR A 3 -29.62 -62.67 -5.75
N ASP A 4 -30.75 -62.22 -6.28
CA ASP A 4 -31.46 -61.01 -5.89
C ASP A 4 -31.99 -61.19 -4.45
N LEU A 5 -31.49 -60.42 -3.49
CA LEU A 5 -31.95 -60.49 -2.10
C LEU A 5 -33.25 -59.66 -2.01
N MET A 6 -34.40 -60.32 -2.19
CA MET A 6 -35.71 -59.69 -1.98
C MET A 6 -35.83 -59.23 -0.52
N LEU A 7 -35.76 -57.93 -0.28
CA LEU A 7 -36.15 -57.32 0.99
C LEU A 7 -37.67 -57.42 1.12
N GLN A 8 -38.16 -58.32 1.98
CA GLN A 8 -39.57 -58.36 2.38
C GLN A 8 -39.91 -57.08 3.15
N VAL A 9 -40.95 -56.39 2.70
CA VAL A 9 -41.50 -55.21 3.37
C VAL A 9 -42.73 -55.63 4.18
N TYR A 10 -42.68 -55.42 5.50
CA TYR A 10 -43.76 -55.75 6.42
C TYR A 10 -44.59 -54.49 6.74
N PHE A 11 -45.92 -54.60 6.64
CA PHE A 11 -46.85 -53.52 6.97
C PHE A 11 -47.68 -53.89 8.21
N TRP A 12 -47.71 -52.99 9.19
CA TRP A 12 -48.49 -53.13 10.43
C TRP A 12 -49.01 -51.76 10.90
N SER A 13 -50.12 -51.73 11.62
CA SER A 13 -50.67 -50.52 12.22
C SER A 13 -51.22 -50.81 13.61
N LEU A 14 -50.78 -50.03 14.60
CA LEU A 14 -51.33 -50.08 15.96
C LEU A 14 -52.30 -48.89 16.14
N PRO A 15 -53.47 -49.07 16.79
CA PRO A 15 -54.39 -47.97 17.07
C PRO A 15 -53.75 -46.80 17.83
N SER A 16 -52.69 -47.08 18.61
CA SER A 16 -51.93 -46.09 19.39
C SER A 16 -50.90 -45.30 18.57
N CYS A 17 -50.60 -45.70 17.32
CA CYS A 17 -49.50 -45.13 16.53
C CYS A 17 -49.70 -43.64 16.25
N ALA A 18 -50.88 -43.26 15.74
CA ALA A 18 -51.20 -41.85 15.47
C ALA A 18 -51.18 -40.98 16.74
N GLY A 19 -51.73 -41.50 17.84
CA GLY A 19 -51.74 -40.80 19.13
C GLY A 19 -50.32 -40.62 19.71
N ASN A 20 -49.46 -41.64 19.59
CA ASN A 20 -48.05 -41.55 20.01
C ASN A 20 -47.25 -40.58 19.14
N GLN A 21 -47.47 -40.57 17.82
CA GLN A 21 -46.84 -39.62 16.91
C GLN A 21 -47.22 -38.18 17.27
N LEU A 22 -48.52 -37.90 17.46
CA LEU A 22 -48.98 -36.58 17.86
C LEU A 22 -48.35 -36.13 19.19
N ARG A 23 -48.35 -37.00 20.21
CA ARG A 23 -47.70 -36.70 21.50
C ARG A 23 -46.20 -36.40 21.38
N ASN A 24 -45.48 -37.17 20.57
CA ASN A 24 -44.06 -36.95 20.33
C ASN A 24 -43.80 -35.61 19.63
N VAL A 25 -44.62 -35.27 18.63
CA VAL A 25 -44.54 -33.99 17.92
C VAL A 25 -44.86 -32.84 18.87
N SER A 26 -45.94 -32.92 19.64
CA SER A 26 -46.29 -31.91 20.64
C SER A 26 -45.17 -31.70 21.65
N ARG A 27 -44.60 -32.78 22.21
CA ARG A 27 -43.48 -32.69 23.15
C ARG A 27 -42.24 -32.04 22.53
N LYS A 28 -41.93 -32.36 21.27
CA LYS A 28 -40.81 -31.75 20.54
C LYS A 28 -41.05 -30.26 20.33
N LEU A 29 -42.23 -29.88 19.86
CA LEU A 29 -42.59 -28.47 19.65
C LEU A 29 -42.58 -27.67 20.96
N GLU A 30 -43.02 -28.26 22.07
CA GLU A 30 -42.95 -27.65 23.40
C GLU A 30 -41.49 -27.39 23.82
N ALA A 31 -40.61 -28.38 23.63
CA ALA A 31 -39.18 -28.24 23.91
C ALA A 31 -38.49 -27.20 23.01
N ASP A 32 -38.83 -27.19 21.72
CA ASP A 32 -38.33 -26.21 20.74
C ASP A 32 -38.82 -24.79 21.08
N LEU A 33 -40.07 -24.65 21.54
CA LEU A 33 -40.63 -23.38 22.00
C LEU A 33 -39.91 -22.88 23.27
N GLN A 34 -39.69 -23.77 24.25
CA GLN A 34 -38.98 -23.42 25.47
C GLN A 34 -37.52 -23.01 25.19
N SER A 35 -36.81 -23.75 24.34
CA SER A 35 -35.43 -23.40 23.97
C SER A 35 -35.37 -22.07 23.21
N SER A 36 -36.31 -21.82 22.30
CA SER A 36 -36.41 -20.56 21.55
C SER A 36 -36.71 -19.37 22.47
N LYS A 37 -37.62 -19.53 23.44
CA LYS A 37 -37.91 -18.51 24.46
C LYS A 37 -36.68 -18.20 25.31
N LYS A 38 -35.95 -19.23 25.76
CA LYS A 38 -34.71 -19.05 26.51
C LYS A 38 -33.67 -18.27 25.69
N ARG A 39 -33.46 -18.67 24.42
CA ARG A 39 -32.53 -17.99 23.52
C ARG A 39 -32.93 -16.53 23.25
N LEU A 40 -34.23 -16.27 23.09
CA LEU A 40 -34.73 -14.90 22.92
C LEU A 40 -34.42 -14.04 24.14
N GLN A 41 -34.62 -14.57 25.35
CA GLN A 41 -34.31 -13.88 26.59
C GLN A 41 -32.80 -13.58 26.67
N GLU A 42 -31.95 -14.58 26.45
CA GLU A 42 -30.50 -14.42 26.44
C GLU A 42 -30.03 -13.34 25.44
N LEU A 43 -30.54 -13.35 24.21
CA LEU A 43 -30.22 -12.35 23.20
C LEU A 43 -30.73 -10.95 23.58
N THR A 44 -31.89 -10.87 24.24
CA THR A 44 -32.46 -9.59 24.70
C THR A 44 -31.59 -9.00 25.81
N ASP A 45 -31.13 -9.82 26.74
CA ASP A 45 -30.24 -9.43 27.84
C ASP A 45 -28.86 -9.00 27.30
N GLN A 46 -28.31 -9.73 26.33
CA GLN A 46 -27.07 -9.36 25.64
C GLN A 46 -27.20 -8.03 24.91
N ARG A 47 -28.29 -7.83 24.15
CA ARG A 47 -28.57 -6.56 23.48
C ARG A 47 -28.63 -5.41 24.48
N GLN A 48 -29.34 -5.60 25.60
CA GLN A 48 -29.45 -4.56 26.62
C GLN A 48 -28.10 -4.25 27.27
N THR A 49 -27.25 -5.27 27.45
CA THR A 49 -25.90 -5.11 27.98
C THR A 49 -25.01 -4.33 27.03
N LEU A 50 -25.04 -4.66 25.73
CA LEU A 50 -24.26 -3.98 24.68
C LEU A 50 -24.72 -2.54 24.44
N LYS A 51 -25.99 -2.22 24.72
CA LYS A 51 -26.53 -0.87 24.58
C LYS A 51 -26.00 0.09 25.65
N LYS A 52 -25.60 -0.42 26.81
CA LYS A 52 -25.03 0.42 27.89
C LYS A 52 -23.72 1.04 27.43
N GLY A 53 -23.59 2.36 27.49
CA GLY A 53 -22.44 3.11 26.99
C GLY A 53 -22.40 3.27 25.47
N ARG A 54 -23.44 2.81 24.75
CA ARG A 54 -23.67 3.02 23.32
C ARG A 54 -25.11 3.50 23.10
N GLU A 55 -25.60 4.28 24.03
CA GLU A 55 -26.91 4.88 23.91
C GLU A 55 -26.92 5.77 22.65
N GLU A 56 -28.02 5.68 21.91
CA GLU A 56 -28.25 6.61 20.81
C GLU A 56 -28.51 7.99 21.43
N SER A 57 -27.56 8.89 21.24
CA SER A 57 -27.60 10.29 21.66
C SER A 57 -27.05 11.17 20.54
N ASP A 58 -27.50 12.41 20.49
CA ASP A 58 -27.03 13.40 19.52
C ASP A 58 -25.50 13.59 19.62
N GLU A 59 -24.96 13.59 20.86
CA GLU A 59 -23.52 13.66 21.14
C GLU A 59 -22.74 12.50 20.50
N ARG A 60 -23.31 11.28 20.50
CA ARG A 60 -22.66 10.11 19.90
C ARG A 60 -22.69 10.20 18.38
N GLU A 61 -23.81 10.64 17.81
CA GLU A 61 -23.93 10.82 16.36
C GLU A 61 -22.94 11.89 15.86
N GLU A 62 -22.83 13.01 16.57
CA GLU A 62 -21.86 14.06 16.30
C GLU A 62 -20.42 13.54 16.40
N ALA A 63 -20.05 12.86 17.48
CA ALA A 63 -18.71 12.30 17.66
C ALA A 63 -18.35 11.27 16.58
N LEU A 64 -19.30 10.43 16.14
CA LEU A 64 -19.08 9.49 15.03
C LEU A 64 -18.92 10.20 13.69
N SER A 65 -19.66 11.28 13.46
CA SER A 65 -19.52 12.13 12.28
C SER A 65 -18.15 12.82 12.23
N GLU A 66 -17.72 13.40 13.36
CA GLU A 66 -16.41 14.02 13.51
C GLU A 66 -15.28 13.01 13.32
N LEU A 67 -15.38 11.83 13.93
CA LEU A 67 -14.40 10.76 13.78
C LEU A 67 -14.22 10.39 12.30
N LYS A 68 -15.34 10.21 11.58
CA LYS A 68 -15.31 9.90 10.15
C LYS A 68 -14.66 11.03 9.33
N ALA A 69 -14.95 12.28 9.65
CA ALA A 69 -14.34 13.44 8.98
C ALA A 69 -12.82 13.53 9.24
N ILE A 70 -12.39 13.25 10.48
CA ILE A 70 -10.98 13.22 10.86
C ILE A 70 -10.25 12.06 10.16
N GLU A 71 -10.83 10.87 10.14
CA GLU A 71 -10.25 9.71 9.45
C GLU A 71 -10.07 9.98 7.94
N GLN A 72 -11.05 10.62 7.31
CA GLN A 72 -10.96 11.02 5.91
C GLN A 72 -9.80 12.01 5.70
N LYS A 73 -9.73 13.09 6.49
CA LYS A 73 -8.63 14.08 6.40
C LYS A 73 -7.27 13.47 6.67
N HIS A 74 -7.18 12.56 7.64
CA HIS A 74 -5.95 11.85 7.95
C HIS A 74 -5.46 11.03 6.75
N ASN A 75 -6.36 10.32 6.08
CA ASN A 75 -6.01 9.53 4.90
C ASN A 75 -5.58 10.43 3.73
N GLU A 76 -6.28 11.54 3.48
CA GLU A 76 -5.92 12.54 2.47
C GLU A 76 -4.50 13.10 2.73
N LEU A 77 -4.23 13.57 3.95
CA LEU A 77 -2.92 14.10 4.33
C LEU A 77 -1.83 13.03 4.25
N LYS A 78 -2.13 11.79 4.65
CA LYS A 78 -1.17 10.68 4.56
C LYS A 78 -0.81 10.36 3.11
N ASP A 79 -1.77 10.42 2.19
CA ASP A 79 -1.50 10.20 0.77
C ASP A 79 -0.76 11.39 0.14
N GLU A 80 -1.05 12.62 0.56
CA GLU A 80 -0.27 13.80 0.18
C GLU A 80 1.18 13.71 0.67
N MET A 81 1.42 13.31 1.93
CA MET A 81 2.77 13.11 2.46
C MET A 81 3.61 12.12 1.65
N LYS A 82 3.00 11.06 1.10
CA LYS A 82 3.72 10.11 0.23
C LYS A 82 4.23 10.76 -1.05
N GLN A 83 3.53 11.77 -1.59
CA GLN A 83 3.97 12.48 -2.79
C GLN A 83 5.24 13.28 -2.53
N TYR A 84 5.46 13.72 -1.29
CA TYR A 84 6.64 14.46 -0.87
C TYR A 84 7.71 13.59 -0.21
N ALA A 85 7.58 12.25 -0.25
CA ALA A 85 8.55 11.35 0.37
C ALA A 85 9.97 11.52 -0.19
N ASP A 86 10.09 11.84 -1.48
CA ASP A 86 11.38 12.08 -2.14
C ASP A 86 11.93 13.51 -1.92
N ASN A 87 11.15 14.39 -1.29
CA ASN A 87 11.57 15.76 -0.92
C ASN A 87 12.14 15.82 0.49
N ASP A 88 12.79 14.75 0.94
CA ASP A 88 13.54 14.75 2.19
C ASP A 88 14.63 15.85 2.12
N PRO A 89 14.63 16.83 3.06
CA PRO A 89 15.66 17.87 3.12
C PRO A 89 17.08 17.28 3.13
N ALA A 90 17.28 16.14 3.78
CA ALA A 90 18.59 15.49 3.79
C ALA A 90 18.99 14.97 2.40
N ALA A 91 18.06 14.38 1.65
CA ALA A 91 18.30 13.94 0.27
C ALA A 91 18.57 15.13 -0.68
N PHE A 92 17.86 16.25 -0.49
CA PHE A 92 18.06 17.46 -1.27
C PHE A 92 19.45 18.09 -1.02
N GLU A 93 19.85 18.23 0.25
CA GLU A 93 21.18 18.75 0.60
C GLU A 93 22.30 17.82 0.11
N ALA A 94 22.14 16.49 0.25
CA ALA A 94 23.09 15.53 -0.31
C ALA A 94 23.24 15.67 -1.83
N LYS A 95 22.14 15.93 -2.56
CA LYS A 95 22.17 16.17 -4.00
C LYS A 95 22.91 17.47 -4.35
N LYS A 96 22.73 18.55 -3.58
CA LYS A 96 23.48 19.81 -3.77
C LYS A 96 24.98 19.61 -3.56
N GLU A 97 25.37 18.91 -2.50
CA GLU A 97 26.77 18.59 -2.24
C GLU A 97 27.37 17.75 -3.37
N ALA A 98 26.64 16.74 -3.85
CA ALA A 98 27.08 15.92 -4.98
C ALA A 98 27.24 16.75 -6.27
N ILE A 99 26.35 17.71 -6.53
CA ILE A 99 26.47 18.64 -7.66
C ILE A 99 27.73 19.48 -7.53
N ALA A 100 28.01 20.03 -6.35
CA ALA A 100 29.22 20.83 -6.12
C ALA A 100 30.50 20.02 -6.35
N VAL A 101 30.55 18.77 -5.88
CA VAL A 101 31.70 17.86 -6.12
C VAL A 101 31.83 17.52 -7.60
N ALA A 102 30.73 17.18 -8.28
CA ALA A 102 30.74 16.85 -9.70
C ALA A 102 31.17 18.04 -10.57
N HIS A 103 30.70 19.25 -10.22
CA HIS A 103 31.07 20.51 -10.87
C HIS A 103 32.57 20.78 -10.76
N ALA A 104 33.11 20.73 -9.53
CA ALA A 104 34.54 20.91 -9.29
C ALA A 104 35.38 19.85 -10.02
N ALA A 105 34.91 18.60 -10.03
CA ALA A 105 35.58 17.51 -10.74
C ALA A 105 35.58 17.72 -12.26
N ALA A 106 34.46 18.13 -12.84
CA ALA A 106 34.34 18.43 -14.27
C ALA A 106 35.32 19.53 -14.67
N ASN A 107 35.33 20.65 -13.94
CA ASN A 107 36.24 21.76 -14.22
C ASN A 107 37.71 21.39 -14.04
N ARG A 108 38.04 20.51 -13.08
CA ARG A 108 39.40 19.97 -12.94
C ARG A 108 39.82 19.11 -14.13
N TRP A 109 38.90 18.34 -14.72
CA TRP A 109 39.19 17.60 -15.95
C TRP A 109 39.32 18.54 -17.16
N THR A 110 38.54 19.63 -17.21
CA THR A 110 38.72 20.71 -18.18
C THR A 110 40.14 21.31 -18.10
N ASP A 111 40.63 21.61 -16.89
CA ASP A 111 42.02 22.07 -16.68
C ASP A 111 43.04 21.08 -17.23
N ASN A 112 42.85 19.79 -16.94
CA ASN A 112 43.76 18.74 -17.40
C ASN A 112 43.77 18.65 -18.93
N ILE A 113 42.61 18.75 -19.58
CA ILE A 113 42.49 18.74 -21.05
C ILE A 113 43.25 19.93 -21.66
N PHE A 114 43.04 21.14 -21.13
CA PHE A 114 43.73 22.34 -21.61
C PHE A 114 45.23 22.28 -21.36
N THR A 115 45.66 21.79 -20.21
CA THR A 115 47.07 21.59 -19.87
C THR A 115 47.73 20.62 -20.84
N LEU A 116 47.09 19.48 -21.13
CA LEU A 116 47.58 18.49 -22.09
C LEU A 116 47.67 19.08 -23.50
N ARG A 117 46.64 19.81 -23.93
CA ARG A 117 46.61 20.49 -25.24
C ARG A 117 47.76 21.49 -25.40
N GLN A 118 48.01 22.30 -24.37
CA GLN A 118 49.10 23.27 -24.35
C GLN A 118 50.47 22.57 -24.31
N TRP A 119 50.64 21.56 -23.47
CA TRP A 119 51.90 20.82 -23.36
C TRP A 119 52.25 20.08 -24.65
N CYS A 120 51.30 19.39 -25.28
CA CYS A 120 51.51 18.75 -26.59
C CYS A 120 51.89 19.78 -27.67
N SER A 121 51.18 20.91 -27.72
CA SER A 121 51.48 21.97 -28.69
C SER A 121 52.89 22.54 -28.54
N ASN A 122 53.40 22.64 -27.31
CA ASN A 122 54.73 23.19 -27.03
C ASN A 122 55.88 22.18 -27.26
N ASN A 123 55.66 20.90 -26.94
CA ASN A 123 56.73 19.89 -26.97
C ASN A 123 56.73 19.06 -28.26
N PHE A 124 55.58 18.93 -28.93
CA PHE A 124 55.40 18.11 -30.13
C PHE A 124 54.59 18.86 -31.20
N PRO A 125 55.16 19.88 -31.87
CA PRO A 125 54.43 20.71 -32.84
C PRO A 125 53.82 19.89 -33.99
N GLU A 126 54.52 18.83 -34.38
CA GLU A 126 54.13 17.89 -35.44
C GLU A 126 52.97 16.95 -35.06
N ALA A 127 52.67 16.79 -33.76
CA ALA A 127 51.52 16.02 -33.27
C ALA A 127 50.28 16.90 -33.02
N LYS A 128 50.40 18.23 -33.13
CA LYS A 128 49.35 19.19 -32.79
C LYS A 128 48.07 18.97 -33.61
N GLU A 129 48.19 18.89 -34.94
CA GLU A 129 47.03 18.71 -35.82
C GLU A 129 46.31 17.37 -35.58
N GLN A 130 47.05 16.32 -35.28
CA GLN A 130 46.48 15.00 -34.97
C GLN A 130 45.71 15.02 -33.64
N LEU A 131 46.24 15.69 -32.62
CA LEU A 131 45.55 15.86 -31.34
C LEU A 131 44.25 16.66 -31.50
N GLU A 132 44.28 17.76 -32.26
CA GLU A 132 43.10 18.59 -32.55
C GLU A 132 42.03 17.80 -33.30
N HIS A 133 42.42 16.98 -34.27
CA HIS A 133 41.51 16.10 -34.99
C HIS A 133 40.84 15.09 -34.05
N MET A 134 41.64 14.41 -33.22
CA MET A 134 41.14 13.44 -32.24
C MET A 134 40.16 14.10 -31.26
N TYR A 135 40.47 15.29 -30.74
CA TYR A 135 39.58 16.05 -29.86
C TYR A 135 38.26 16.40 -30.53
N LYS A 136 38.28 16.84 -31.79
CA LYS A 136 37.05 17.08 -32.57
C LYS A 136 36.22 15.81 -32.76
N GLU A 137 36.85 14.67 -33.05
CA GLU A 137 36.15 13.38 -33.20
C GLU A 137 35.44 12.92 -31.93
N ILE A 138 36.03 13.16 -30.76
CA ILE A 138 35.43 12.82 -29.46
C ILE A 138 34.51 13.91 -28.89
N GLY A 139 34.28 14.99 -29.65
CA GLY A 139 33.36 16.07 -29.28
C GLY A 139 33.94 17.18 -28.40
N ILE A 140 35.27 17.26 -28.25
CA ILE A 140 35.94 18.41 -27.65
C ILE A 140 36.19 19.44 -28.76
N THR A 141 35.24 20.35 -28.91
CA THR A 141 35.21 21.40 -29.91
C THR A 141 35.75 22.73 -29.38
N GLU A 142 35.79 23.77 -30.21
CA GLU A 142 36.36 25.08 -29.85
C GLU A 142 35.52 25.84 -28.80
N ASP A 143 34.26 25.47 -28.66
CA ASP A 143 33.29 25.92 -27.64
C ASP A 143 33.34 25.08 -26.35
N PHE A 144 34.27 24.13 -26.22
CA PHE A 144 34.49 23.41 -24.96
C PHE A 144 35.08 24.36 -23.90
N GLU A 145 34.29 24.65 -22.87
CA GLU A 145 34.61 25.59 -21.81
C GLU A 145 34.29 25.01 -20.41
N TYR A 146 34.65 25.73 -19.37
CA TYR A 146 34.27 25.41 -18.00
C TYR A 146 32.76 25.37 -17.84
N LEU A 147 32.28 24.45 -17.00
CA LEU A 147 30.88 24.42 -16.64
C LEU A 147 30.59 25.58 -15.69
N GLU A 148 29.66 26.44 -16.05
CA GLU A 148 29.14 27.48 -15.15
C GLU A 148 27.99 26.92 -14.30
N LEU A 149 27.94 27.31 -13.03
CA LEU A 149 26.75 27.05 -12.22
C LEU A 149 25.66 28.05 -12.66
N PRO A 150 24.40 27.61 -12.85
CA PRO A 150 23.32 28.53 -13.18
C PRO A 150 23.22 29.60 -12.09
N SER A 151 23.15 30.87 -12.49
CA SER A 151 22.95 31.97 -11.54
C SER A 151 21.66 31.71 -10.77
N ALA A 152 21.72 31.71 -9.44
CA ALA A 152 20.54 31.60 -8.60
C ALA A 152 19.58 32.74 -8.96
N GLY A 153 18.48 32.40 -9.64
CA GLY A 153 17.32 33.26 -9.87
C GLY A 153 16.33 33.14 -8.73
#